data_AF-A0AAW2XUD7-F1
#
_entry.id   AF-A0AAW2XUD7-F1
#
_cell.length_a   1.000
_cell.length_b   1.000
_cell.length_c   1.000
_cell.angle_alpha   90.00
_cell.angle_beta   90.00
_cell.angle_gamma   90.00
#
_symmetry.space_group_name_H-M   'P 1'
#
loop_
_entity.id
_entity.type
_entity.pdbx_description
1 polymer ?
#
loop_
_entity_poly.entity_id
_entity_poly.type
_entity_poly.pdbx_seq_one_letter_code
_entity_poly.pdbx_strand_id
1 'polypeptide(L)'
;DAVCLFRDMVRMLPQPSVFQFTKLLTVLVKMKQYAVALSLFDKMRQLGAPVDEFAMSIAINCYCLLNRVDFGFAILGTFFKRGCEPDVTTFTTLIKGLFLVGEIAEAEKLFKKLLSEKLCEPDEIMYLIVLNGLSKAGHILAARDLLGHFENLSCKPDVRAYNAMIDGLCKHNMSDDALHLLSRMIEKGICHRDTVYIKIIRINYTI
;
A
#
# COMPACT_ATOMS: atom_id res chain seq x y z
N ASP A 1 29.31 -1.49 -3.32
CA ASP A 1 28.47 -2.08 -2.26
C ASP A 1 27.84 -0.94 -1.45
N ALA A 2 26.53 -1.01 -1.19
CA ALA A 2 25.77 0.02 -0.48
C ALA A 2 26.22 0.17 0.99
N VAL A 3 26.63 -0.93 1.63
CA VAL A 3 27.12 -0.90 3.02
C VAL A 3 28.45 -0.15 3.12
N CYS A 4 29.36 -0.37 2.15
CA CYS A 4 30.62 0.38 2.08
C CYS A 4 30.36 1.87 1.84
N LEU A 5 29.51 2.21 0.86
CA LEU A 5 29.15 3.59 0.58
C LEU A 5 28.55 4.28 1.82
N PHE A 6 27.68 3.62 2.56
CA PHE A 6 27.13 4.14 3.82
C PHE A 6 28.23 4.39 4.87
N ARG A 7 29.16 3.45 5.03
CA ARG A 7 30.26 3.57 5.99
C ARG A 7 31.16 4.76 5.66
N ASP A 8 31.44 4.97 4.38
CA ASP A 8 32.24 6.10 3.91
C ASP A 8 31.49 7.41 4.14
N MET A 9 30.21 7.46 3.76
CA MET A 9 29.31 8.59 3.98
C MET A 9 29.28 9.07 5.45
N VAL A 10 29.15 8.15 6.41
CA VAL A 10 29.15 8.48 7.84
C VAL A 10 30.44 9.15 8.31
N ARG A 11 31.57 8.86 7.66
CA ARG A 11 32.92 9.38 8.01
C ARG A 11 33.27 10.68 7.29
N MET A 12 32.46 11.14 6.34
CA MET A 12 32.71 12.37 5.61
C MET A 12 32.53 13.61 6.50
N LEU A 13 33.37 14.61 6.25
CA LEU A 13 33.28 15.94 6.86
C LEU A 13 33.34 16.99 5.74
N PRO A 14 32.27 17.80 5.53
CA PRO A 14 31.01 17.80 6.28
C PRO A 14 30.18 16.53 6.06
N GLN A 15 29.26 16.24 7.00
CA GLN A 15 28.40 15.06 6.87
C GLN A 15 27.48 15.18 5.64
N PRO A 16 27.18 14.05 4.98
CA PRO A 16 26.22 13.98 3.89
C PRO A 16 24.84 14.49 4.32
N SER A 17 24.10 15.07 3.37
CA SER A 17 22.72 15.49 3.63
C SER A 17 21.80 14.29 3.82
N VAL A 18 20.68 14.50 4.53
CA VAL A 18 19.63 13.46 4.69
C VAL A 18 19.18 12.88 3.35
N PHE A 19 19.14 13.72 2.30
CA PHE A 19 18.83 13.32 0.93
C PHE A 19 19.77 12.24 0.38
N GLN A 20 21.08 12.32 0.67
CA GLN A 20 22.03 11.33 0.18
C GLN A 20 21.81 9.97 0.86
N PHE A 21 21.51 9.98 2.16
CA PHE A 21 21.17 8.76 2.89
C PHE A 21 19.84 8.16 2.41
N THR A 22 18.79 8.95 2.26
CA THR A 22 17.49 8.47 1.78
C THR A 22 17.53 7.97 0.34
N LYS A 23 18.38 8.56 -0.51
CA LYS A 23 18.66 8.04 -1.86
C LYS A 23 19.26 6.63 -1.80
N LEU A 24 20.20 6.38 -0.90
CA LEU A 24 20.79 5.04 -0.73
C LEU A 24 19.73 4.02 -0.27
N LEU A 25 18.90 4.38 0.71
CA LEU A 25 17.78 3.55 1.16
C LEU A 25 16.82 3.24 0.00
N THR A 26 16.48 4.25 -0.81
CA THR A 26 15.59 4.09 -1.97
C THR A 26 16.18 3.14 -3.01
N VAL A 27 17.49 3.21 -3.28
CA VAL A 27 18.17 2.28 -4.19
C VAL A 27 18.07 0.84 -3.68
N LEU A 28 18.31 0.63 -2.38
CA LEU A 28 18.20 -0.70 -1.77
C LEU A 28 16.78 -1.26 -1.85
N VAL A 29 15.76 -0.44 -1.61
CA VAL A 29 14.34 -0.82 -1.78
C VAL A 29 14.05 -1.22 -3.22
N LYS A 30 14.55 -0.48 -4.22
CA LYS A 30 14.39 -0.83 -5.64
C LYS A 30 15.07 -2.15 -5.99
N MET A 31 16.20 -2.45 -5.35
CA MET A 31 16.90 -3.74 -5.46
C MET A 31 16.27 -4.85 -4.59
N LYS A 32 15.14 -4.58 -3.92
CA LYS A 32 14.44 -5.49 -2.99
C LYS A 32 15.28 -5.95 -1.79
N GLN A 33 16.33 -5.20 -1.45
CA GLN A 33 17.19 -5.48 -0.30
C GLN A 33 16.65 -4.79 0.97
N TYR A 34 15.43 -5.17 1.38
CA TYR A 34 14.70 -4.50 2.47
C TYR A 34 15.40 -4.64 3.82
N ALA A 35 15.94 -5.81 4.13
CA ALA A 35 16.68 -6.04 5.38
C ALA A 35 17.94 -5.18 5.47
N VAL A 36 18.64 -5.02 4.35
CA VAL A 36 19.82 -4.13 4.26
C VAL A 36 19.39 -2.67 4.44
N ALA A 37 18.34 -2.23 3.76
CA ALA A 37 17.79 -0.88 3.93
C ALA A 37 17.44 -0.58 5.39
N LEU A 38 16.79 -1.50 6.10
CA LEU A 38 16.48 -1.36 7.52
C LEU A 38 17.74 -1.31 8.39
N SER A 39 18.73 -2.18 8.13
CA SER A 39 19.99 -2.16 8.88
C SER A 39 20.72 -0.82 8.76
N LEU A 40 20.67 -0.19 7.58
CA LEU A 40 21.24 1.14 7.35
C LEU A 40 20.42 2.22 8.03
N PHE A 41 19.09 2.16 7.96
CA PHE A 41 18.19 3.08 8.65
C PHE A 41 18.40 3.05 10.17
N ASP A 42 18.51 1.86 10.76
CA ASP A 42 18.80 1.72 12.19
C ASP A 42 20.20 2.26 12.53
N LYS A 43 21.17 2.06 11.63
CA LYS A 43 22.51 2.63 11.81
C LYS A 43 22.50 4.15 11.74
N MET A 44 21.71 4.76 10.86
CA MET A 44 21.50 6.21 10.82
C MET A 44 20.99 6.71 12.18
N ARG A 45 19.98 6.03 12.74
CA ARG A 45 19.40 6.39 14.05
C ARG A 45 20.41 6.27 15.20
N GLN A 46 21.18 5.17 15.24
CA GLN A 46 22.18 4.93 16.29
C GLN A 46 23.33 5.95 16.26
N LEU A 47 23.71 6.42 15.08
CA LEU A 47 24.80 7.37 14.89
C LEU A 47 24.35 8.83 14.99
N GLY A 48 23.07 9.09 15.26
CA GLY A 48 22.52 10.45 15.29
C GLY A 48 22.53 11.14 13.91
N ALA A 49 22.62 10.37 12.82
CA ALA A 49 22.50 10.92 11.47
C ALA A 49 21.07 11.47 11.26
N PRO A 50 20.90 12.47 10.39
CA PRO A 50 19.58 13.06 10.15
C PRO A 50 18.63 12.03 9.56
N VAL A 51 17.43 11.92 10.15
CA VAL A 51 16.33 11.04 9.71
C VAL A 51 15.08 11.88 9.59
N ASP A 52 14.60 12.06 8.36
CA ASP A 52 13.38 12.79 8.02
C ASP A 52 12.16 11.86 7.92
N GLU A 53 10.98 12.43 7.66
CA GLU A 53 9.73 11.66 7.45
C GLU A 53 9.87 10.66 6.30
N PHE A 54 10.55 11.04 5.22
CA PHE A 54 10.72 10.18 4.04
C PHE A 54 11.53 8.91 4.37
N ALA A 55 12.62 9.03 5.13
CA ALA A 55 13.38 7.89 5.63
C ALA A 55 12.51 6.96 6.49
N MET A 56 11.66 7.53 7.36
CA MET A 56 10.75 6.76 8.20
C MET A 56 9.69 6.02 7.35
N SER A 57 9.12 6.65 6.33
CA SER A 57 8.18 6.01 5.41
C SER A 57 8.84 4.87 4.61
N ILE A 58 10.11 5.02 4.21
CA ILE A 58 10.90 3.93 3.62
C ILE A 58 11.02 2.76 4.59
N ALA A 59 11.35 3.01 5.86
CA ALA A 59 11.47 1.97 6.87
C ALA A 59 10.14 1.24 7.10
N ILE A 60 9.02 1.96 7.21
CA ILE A 60 7.67 1.38 7.31
C ILE A 60 7.39 0.44 6.13
N ASN A 61 7.66 0.89 4.90
CA ASN A 61 7.47 0.06 3.70
C ASN A 61 8.35 -1.21 3.74
N CYS A 62 9.62 -1.09 4.14
CA CYS A 62 10.52 -2.24 4.28
C CYS A 62 9.99 -3.25 5.31
N TYR A 63 9.55 -2.78 6.47
CA TYR A 63 8.97 -3.62 7.51
C TYR A 63 7.71 -4.35 7.02
N CYS A 64 6.81 -3.65 6.32
CA CYS A 64 5.62 -4.25 5.72
C CYS A 64 5.98 -5.33 4.68
N LEU A 65 6.97 -5.08 3.82
CA LEU A 65 7.43 -6.04 2.81
C LEU A 65 8.17 -7.24 3.38
N LEU A 66 8.62 -7.17 4.64
CA LEU A 66 9.21 -8.27 5.39
C LEU A 66 8.20 -8.96 6.32
N ASN A 67 6.90 -8.69 6.16
CA ASN A 67 5.83 -9.23 7.01
C ASN A 67 6.00 -8.89 8.51
N ARG A 68 6.60 -7.73 8.80
CA ARG A 68 6.86 -7.21 10.14
C ARG A 68 6.12 -5.88 10.37
N VAL A 69 4.82 -5.90 10.11
CA VAL A 69 3.98 -4.69 10.19
C VAL A 69 3.94 -4.09 11.60
N ASP A 70 4.15 -4.91 12.63
CA ASP A 70 4.35 -4.53 14.04
C ASP A 70 5.44 -3.44 14.18
N PHE A 71 6.58 -3.64 13.55
CA PHE A 71 7.66 -2.65 13.54
C PHE A 71 7.33 -1.43 12.66
N GLY A 72 6.52 -1.60 11.60
CA GLY A 72 5.98 -0.48 10.84
C GLY A 72 5.16 0.47 11.73
N PHE A 73 4.27 -0.07 12.56
CA PHE A 73 3.53 0.71 13.55
C PHE A 73 4.42 1.31 14.63
N ALA A 74 5.50 0.64 15.02
CA ALA A 74 6.48 1.22 15.94
C ALA A 74 7.15 2.49 15.35
N ILE A 75 7.45 2.49 14.05
CA ILE A 75 7.94 3.70 13.35
C ILE A 75 6.84 4.76 13.25
N LEU A 76 5.58 4.39 13.00
CA LEU A 76 4.46 5.34 13.06
C LEU A 76 4.40 6.06 14.42
N GLY A 77 4.62 5.35 15.53
CA GLY A 77 4.72 5.97 16.86
C GLY A 77 5.81 7.05 16.97
N THR A 78 6.88 6.94 16.17
CA THR A 78 7.94 7.95 16.13
C THR A 78 7.56 9.23 15.39
N PHE A 79 6.62 9.19 14.44
CA PHE A 79 6.04 10.39 13.84
C PHE A 79 5.38 11.25 14.91
N PHE A 80 4.45 10.66 15.66
CA PHE A 80 3.73 11.35 16.74
C PHE A 80 4.66 11.87 17.85
N LYS A 81 5.66 11.07 18.25
CA LYS A 81 6.63 11.49 19.27
C LYS A 81 7.45 12.73 18.83
N ARG A 82 7.66 12.89 17.51
CA ARG A 82 8.38 14.02 16.94
C ARG A 82 7.48 15.21 16.59
N GLY A 83 6.16 15.07 16.74
CA GLY A 83 5.19 16.07 16.28
C GLY A 83 5.09 16.13 14.76
N CYS A 84 5.52 15.09 14.04
CA CYS A 84 5.33 14.96 12.60
C CYS A 84 3.99 14.25 12.32
N GLU A 85 3.20 14.77 11.40
CA GLU A 85 1.94 14.14 10.99
C GLU A 85 2.22 13.08 9.91
N PRO A 86 1.80 11.81 10.12
CA PRO A 86 1.85 10.81 9.06
C PRO A 86 0.90 11.18 7.91
N ASP A 87 1.35 10.98 6.68
CA ASP A 87 0.57 11.28 5.47
C ASP A 87 -0.24 10.07 4.97
N VAL A 88 -1.05 10.32 3.92
CA VAL A 88 -1.83 9.28 3.23
C VAL A 88 -0.95 8.12 2.75
N THR A 89 0.28 8.40 2.30
CA THR A 89 1.25 7.37 1.86
C THR A 89 1.63 6.43 2.99
N THR A 90 1.87 6.98 4.19
CA THR A 90 2.27 6.24 5.38
C THR A 90 1.18 5.27 5.81
N PHE A 91 -0.06 5.75 5.93
CA PHE A 91 -1.19 4.91 6.28
C PHE A 91 -1.53 3.88 5.20
N THR A 92 -1.46 4.27 3.93
CA THR A 92 -1.67 3.36 2.79
C THR A 92 -0.67 2.19 2.83
N THR A 93 0.58 2.49 3.17
CA THR A 93 1.64 1.47 3.29
C THR A 93 1.35 0.49 4.43
N LEU A 94 0.92 0.99 5.59
CA LEU A 94 0.57 0.15 6.75
C LEU A 94 -0.65 -0.73 6.48
N ILE A 95 -1.71 -0.16 5.89
CA ILE A 95 -2.91 -0.91 5.48
C ILE A 95 -2.52 -2.02 4.50
N LYS A 96 -1.70 -1.71 3.49
CA LYS A 96 -1.18 -2.71 2.56
C LYS A 96 -0.38 -3.79 3.29
N GLY A 97 0.45 -3.41 4.26
CA GLY A 97 1.21 -4.34 5.11
C GLY A 97 0.30 -5.30 5.88
N LEU A 98 -0.78 -4.80 6.49
CA LEU A 98 -1.76 -5.61 7.20
C LEU A 98 -2.42 -6.64 6.28
N PHE A 99 -2.83 -6.25 5.07
CA PHE A 99 -3.34 -7.19 4.07
C PHE A 99 -2.30 -8.23 3.64
N LEU A 100 -1.02 -7.88 3.55
CA LEU A 100 0.06 -8.82 3.19
C LEU A 100 0.26 -9.91 4.25
N VAL A 101 0.10 -9.57 5.53
CA VAL A 101 0.22 -10.54 6.64
C VAL A 101 -1.08 -11.26 6.97
N GLY A 102 -2.17 -10.94 6.27
CA GLY A 102 -3.49 -11.56 6.49
C GLY A 102 -4.29 -10.97 7.66
N GLU A 103 -3.88 -9.84 8.23
CA GLU A 103 -4.60 -9.16 9.31
C GLU A 103 -5.73 -8.27 8.76
N ILE A 104 -6.70 -8.90 8.10
CA ILE A 104 -7.78 -8.23 7.36
C ILE A 104 -8.62 -7.31 8.26
N ALA A 105 -8.98 -7.81 9.45
CA ALA A 105 -9.79 -7.06 10.41
C ALA A 105 -9.11 -5.79 10.90
N GLU A 106 -7.79 -5.84 11.17
CA GLU A 106 -7.04 -4.65 11.58
C GLU A 106 -6.84 -3.68 10.41
N ALA A 107 -6.70 -4.16 9.17
CA ALA A 107 -6.65 -3.32 7.98
C ALA A 107 -7.95 -2.52 7.80
N GLU A 108 -9.10 -3.20 7.90
CA GLU A 108 -10.42 -2.57 7.87
C GLU A 108 -10.62 -1.56 9.00
N LYS A 109 -10.23 -1.93 10.22
CA LYS A 109 -10.36 -1.08 11.41
C LYS A 109 -9.52 0.18 11.28
N LEU A 110 -8.27 0.05 10.82
CA LEU A 110 -7.42 1.20 10.56
C LEU A 110 -8.05 2.11 9.50
N PHE A 111 -8.47 1.56 8.37
CA PHE A 111 -9.10 2.35 7.30
C PHE A 111 -10.37 3.08 7.78
N LYS A 112 -11.26 2.40 8.51
CA LYS A 112 -12.46 3.00 9.12
C LYS A 112 -12.10 4.13 10.09
N LYS A 113 -11.06 3.93 10.90
CA LYS A 113 -10.55 4.94 11.83
C LYS A 113 -10.04 6.19 11.11
N LEU A 114 -9.30 6.02 10.00
CA LEU A 114 -8.83 7.14 9.18
C LEU A 114 -10.00 7.99 8.68
N LEU A 115 -11.07 7.34 8.22
CA LEU A 115 -12.28 8.03 7.76
C LEU A 115 -13.04 8.72 8.90
N SER A 116 -13.25 8.04 10.03
CA SER A 116 -14.07 8.57 11.12
C SER A 116 -13.39 9.70 11.90
N GLU A 117 -12.08 9.59 12.09
CA GLU A 117 -11.28 10.56 12.86
C GLU A 117 -10.62 11.62 11.96
N LYS A 118 -10.78 11.52 10.63
CA LYS A 118 -10.18 12.43 9.63
C LYS A 118 -8.68 12.60 9.81
N LEU A 119 -7.98 11.50 10.09
CA LEU A 119 -6.53 11.50 10.32
C LEU A 119 -5.74 11.81 9.04
N CYS A 120 -6.29 11.47 7.87
CA CYS A 120 -5.81 11.89 6.56
C CYS A 120 -6.96 11.77 5.55
N GLU A 121 -6.93 12.54 4.47
CA GLU A 121 -7.83 12.38 3.33
C GLU A 121 -7.36 11.19 2.47
N PRO A 122 -8.14 10.11 2.34
CA PRO A 122 -7.75 8.96 1.51
C PRO A 122 -7.75 9.33 0.03
N ASP A 123 -6.69 8.93 -0.67
CA ASP A 123 -6.59 9.08 -2.13
C ASP A 123 -7.11 7.83 -2.86
N GLU A 124 -7.18 7.93 -4.19
CA GLU A 124 -7.59 6.83 -5.07
C GLU A 124 -6.75 5.56 -4.85
N ILE A 125 -5.46 5.72 -4.50
CA ILE A 125 -4.52 4.63 -4.28
C ILE A 125 -4.88 3.86 -3.00
N MET A 126 -5.20 4.56 -1.92
CA MET A 126 -5.64 3.94 -0.66
C MET A 126 -6.93 3.15 -0.87
N TYR A 127 -7.94 3.74 -1.52
CA TYR A 127 -9.20 3.04 -1.85
C TYR A 127 -8.95 1.77 -2.67
N LEU A 128 -8.11 1.87 -3.72
CA LEU A 128 -7.75 0.72 -4.55
C LEU A 128 -7.06 -0.40 -3.73
N ILE A 129 -6.16 -0.04 -2.83
CA ILE A 129 -5.44 -1.00 -1.96
C ILE A 129 -6.42 -1.72 -1.04
N VAL A 130 -7.31 -1.00 -0.37
CA VAL A 130 -8.30 -1.59 0.53
C VAL A 130 -9.26 -2.48 -0.26
N LEU A 131 -9.79 -2.00 -1.39
CA LEU A 131 -10.70 -2.75 -2.25
C LEU A 131 -10.07 -4.06 -2.73
N ASN A 132 -8.84 -4.01 -3.23
CA ASN A 132 -8.08 -5.18 -3.68
C ASN A 132 -7.76 -6.15 -2.52
N GLY A 133 -7.40 -5.62 -1.35
CA GLY A 133 -7.14 -6.40 -0.14
C GLY A 133 -8.37 -7.19 0.30
N LEU A 134 -9.52 -6.51 0.42
CA LEU A 134 -10.80 -7.12 0.78
C LEU A 134 -11.25 -8.17 -0.24
N SER A 135 -11.15 -7.83 -1.53
CA SER A 135 -11.56 -8.72 -2.62
C SER A 135 -10.74 -10.01 -2.64
N LYS A 136 -9.42 -9.93 -2.43
CA LYS A 136 -8.55 -11.11 -2.33
C LYS A 136 -8.81 -11.93 -1.08
N ALA A 137 -9.12 -11.27 0.04
CA ALA A 137 -9.43 -11.94 1.30
C ALA A 137 -10.83 -12.60 1.33
N GLY A 138 -11.67 -12.35 0.32
CA GLY A 138 -13.03 -12.89 0.27
C GLY A 138 -14.05 -12.10 1.09
N HIS A 139 -13.67 -10.91 1.57
CA HIS A 139 -14.58 -9.98 2.24
C HIS A 139 -15.40 -9.21 1.20
N ILE A 140 -16.15 -9.93 0.37
CA ILE A 140 -16.81 -9.43 -0.83
C ILE A 140 -17.87 -8.36 -0.52
N LEU A 141 -18.64 -8.52 0.55
CA LEU A 141 -19.63 -7.54 0.98
C LEU A 141 -18.97 -6.19 1.31
N ALA A 142 -17.92 -6.22 2.15
CA ALA A 142 -17.18 -5.01 2.50
C ALA A 142 -16.51 -4.36 1.28
N ALA A 143 -15.97 -5.18 0.35
CA ALA A 143 -15.41 -4.69 -0.92
C ALA A 143 -16.48 -4.00 -1.79
N ARG A 144 -17.69 -4.55 -1.84
CA ARG A 144 -18.82 -3.99 -2.60
C ARG A 144 -19.29 -2.67 -2.01
N ASP A 145 -19.45 -2.60 -0.69
CA ASP A 145 -19.85 -1.38 0.00
C ASP A 145 -18.82 -0.28 -0.20
N LEU A 146 -17.53 -0.64 -0.12
CA LEU A 146 -16.43 0.28 -0.40
C LEU A 146 -16.43 0.78 -1.84
N LEU A 147 -16.64 -0.11 -2.83
CA LEU A 147 -16.75 0.30 -4.23
C LEU A 147 -17.93 1.25 -4.44
N GLY A 148 -19.08 0.98 -3.83
CA GLY A 148 -20.25 1.87 -3.88
C GLY A 148 -19.98 3.23 -3.25
N HIS A 149 -19.27 3.28 -2.12
CA HIS A 149 -18.83 4.54 -1.52
C HIS A 149 -17.86 5.28 -2.44
N PHE A 150 -16.87 4.58 -3.00
CA PHE A 150 -15.88 5.14 -3.91
C PHE A 150 -16.53 5.70 -5.19
N GLU A 151 -17.57 5.05 -5.72
CA GLU A 151 -18.34 5.54 -6.87
C GLU A 151 -19.07 6.87 -6.60
N ASN A 152 -19.41 7.16 -5.35
CA ASN A 152 -20.11 8.38 -4.94
C ASN A 152 -19.15 9.53 -4.60
N LEU A 153 -17.84 9.26 -4.52
CA LEU A 153 -16.83 10.30 -4.35
C LEU A 153 -16.56 11.02 -5.66
N SER A 154 -15.98 12.22 -5.57
CA SER A 154 -15.52 12.98 -6.73
C SER A 154 -14.46 12.22 -7.53
N CYS A 155 -13.66 11.38 -6.86
CA CYS A 155 -12.73 10.45 -7.46
C CYS A 155 -13.45 9.14 -7.83
N LYS A 156 -13.61 8.89 -9.13
CA LYS A 156 -14.32 7.71 -9.62
C LYS A 156 -13.40 6.49 -9.68
N PRO A 157 -13.89 5.29 -9.34
CA PRO A 157 -13.09 4.07 -9.48
C PRO A 157 -12.69 3.84 -10.94
N ASP A 158 -11.40 3.60 -11.15
CA ASP A 158 -10.83 3.33 -12.46
C ASP A 158 -10.93 1.85 -12.86
N VAL A 159 -10.35 1.52 -14.02
CA VAL A 159 -10.28 0.14 -14.51
C VAL A 159 -9.63 -0.82 -13.50
N ARG A 160 -8.66 -0.34 -12.71
CA ARG A 160 -7.92 -1.18 -11.75
C ARG A 160 -8.80 -1.56 -10.57
N ALA A 161 -9.61 -0.62 -10.08
CA ALA A 161 -10.55 -0.87 -8.98
C ALA A 161 -11.57 -1.96 -9.33
N TYR A 162 -12.23 -1.84 -10.50
CA TYR A 162 -13.17 -2.85 -10.97
C TYR A 162 -12.49 -4.21 -11.19
N ASN A 163 -11.31 -4.23 -11.80
CA ASN A 163 -10.59 -5.48 -12.04
C ASN A 163 -10.21 -6.19 -10.74
N ALA A 164 -9.78 -5.44 -9.72
CA ALA A 164 -9.44 -6.04 -8.43
C ALA A 164 -10.64 -6.76 -7.80
N MET A 165 -11.83 -6.18 -7.92
CA MET A 165 -13.06 -6.79 -7.42
C MET A 165 -13.52 -7.99 -8.27
N ILE A 166 -13.48 -7.87 -9.60
CA ILE A 166 -13.79 -8.98 -10.53
C ILE A 166 -12.86 -10.16 -10.27
N ASP A 167 -11.54 -9.92 -10.17
CA ASP A 167 -10.55 -10.96 -9.88
C ASP A 167 -10.80 -11.62 -8.51
N GLY A 168 -11.21 -10.85 -7.51
CA GLY A 168 -11.60 -11.37 -6.20
C GLY A 168 -12.82 -12.28 -6.29
N LEU A 169 -13.90 -11.81 -6.91
CA LEU A 169 -15.13 -12.57 -7.10
C LEU A 169 -14.88 -13.90 -7.83
N CYS A 170 -14.07 -13.88 -8.89
CA CYS A 170 -13.73 -15.10 -9.63
C CYS A 170 -12.99 -16.11 -8.76
N LYS A 171 -12.06 -15.67 -7.91
CA LYS A 171 -11.33 -16.54 -6.98
C LYS A 171 -12.21 -17.16 -5.89
N HIS A 172 -13.34 -16.53 -5.60
CA HIS A 172 -14.32 -16.99 -4.61
C HIS A 172 -15.54 -17.65 -5.27
N ASN A 173 -15.42 -18.07 -6.54
CA ASN A 173 -16.46 -18.75 -7.32
C ASN A 173 -17.77 -17.95 -7.47
N MET A 174 -17.70 -16.62 -7.41
CA MET A 174 -18.83 -15.71 -7.58
C MET A 174 -18.86 -15.14 -9.01
N SER A 175 -18.88 -16.04 -10.01
CA SER A 175 -18.74 -15.69 -11.42
C SER A 175 -19.88 -14.81 -11.96
N ASP A 176 -21.11 -15.02 -11.48
CA ASP A 176 -22.27 -14.20 -11.88
C ASP A 176 -22.13 -12.74 -11.42
N ASP A 177 -21.69 -12.52 -10.19
CA ASP A 177 -21.42 -11.18 -9.66
C ASP A 177 -20.24 -10.53 -10.40
N ALA A 178 -19.23 -11.31 -10.78
CA ALA A 178 -18.10 -10.84 -11.57
C ALA A 178 -18.55 -10.37 -12.98
N LEU A 179 -19.43 -11.13 -13.63
CA LEU A 179 -20.03 -10.77 -14.92
C LEU A 179 -20.92 -9.52 -14.79
N HIS A 180 -21.72 -9.43 -13.73
CA HIS A 180 -22.55 -8.25 -13.47
C HIS A 180 -21.71 -6.98 -13.28
N LEU A 181 -20.62 -7.05 -12.50
CA LEU A 181 -19.70 -5.92 -12.36
C LEU A 181 -19.00 -5.55 -13.67
N LEU A 182 -18.64 -6.54 -14.48
CA LEU A 182 -18.05 -6.31 -15.81
C LEU A 182 -19.04 -5.58 -16.72
N SER A 183 -20.32 -5.98 -16.74
CA SER A 183 -21.37 -5.28 -17.47
C SER A 183 -21.53 -3.83 -17.00
N ARG A 184 -21.57 -3.61 -15.68
CA ARG A 184 -21.66 -2.25 -15.10
C ARG A 184 -20.47 -1.37 -15.48
N MET A 185 -19.26 -1.94 -15.51
CA MET A 185 -18.05 -1.25 -15.93
C MET A 185 -18.10 -0.81 -17.40
N ILE A 186 -18.71 -1.62 -18.27
CA ILE A 186 -18.92 -1.32 -19.70
C ILE A 186 -19.99 -0.23 -19.87
N GLU A 187 -21.12 -0.34 -19.19
CA GLU A 187 -22.19 0.66 -19.23
C GLU A 187 -21.71 2.05 -18.82
N LYS A 188 -20.79 2.12 -17.84
CA LYS A 188 -20.14 3.35 -17.40
C LYS A 188 -19.04 3.84 -18.36
N GLY A 189 -18.74 3.12 -19.43
CA GLY A 189 -17.71 3.47 -20.42
C GLY A 189 -16.27 3.39 -19.90
N ILE A 190 -16.03 2.69 -18.80
CA ILE A 190 -14.71 2.64 -18.14
C ILE A 190 -13.75 1.69 -18.88
N CYS A 191 -14.27 0.73 -19.66
CA CYS A 191 -13.46 -0.24 -20.40
C CYS A 191 -14.02 -0.51 -21.81
N HIS A 192 -13.12 -0.72 -22.78
CA HIS A 192 -13.50 -1.07 -24.14
C HIS A 192 -13.84 -2.57 -24.27
N ARG A 193 -14.81 -2.89 -25.14
CA ARG A 193 -15.38 -4.23 -25.33
C ARG A 193 -14.36 -5.31 -25.71
N ASP A 194 -13.21 -4.98 -26.30
CA ASP A 194 -12.24 -5.98 -26.78
C ASP A 194 -11.50 -6.68 -25.63
N THR A 195 -11.29 -5.98 -24.52
CA THR A 195 -10.74 -6.53 -23.27
C THR A 195 -11.70 -7.48 -22.54
N VAL A 196 -12.98 -7.51 -22.95
CA VAL A 196 -14.06 -8.29 -22.32
C VAL A 196 -13.99 -9.76 -22.73
N TYR A 197 -13.76 -10.07 -24.01
CA TYR A 197 -13.69 -11.45 -24.49
C TYR A 197 -12.56 -12.24 -23.83
N ILE A 198 -11.38 -11.63 -23.69
CA ILE A 198 -10.23 -12.27 -23.02
C ILE A 198 -10.54 -12.52 -21.53
N LYS A 199 -11.27 -11.61 -20.88
CA LYS A 199 -11.64 -11.74 -19.46
C LYS A 199 -12.74 -12.76 -19.25
N ILE A 200 -13.82 -12.75 -20.04
CA ILE A 200 -14.89 -13.75 -19.97
C ILE A 200 -14.32 -15.15 -20.22
N ILE A 201 -13.42 -15.31 -21.20
CA ILE A 201 -12.69 -16.57 -21.40
C ILE A 201 -11.90 -16.92 -20.14
N ARG A 202 -11.15 -15.99 -19.53
CA ARG A 202 -10.44 -16.27 -18.27
C ARG A 202 -11.36 -16.68 -17.12
N ILE A 203 -12.50 -16.01 -16.97
CA ILE A 203 -13.49 -16.27 -15.91
C ILE A 203 -14.10 -17.67 -16.10
N ASN A 204 -14.49 -18.02 -17.32
CA ASN A 204 -15.12 -19.30 -17.64
C ASN A 204 -14.16 -20.50 -17.59
N TYR A 205 -12.85 -20.29 -17.78
CA TYR A 205 -11.84 -21.35 -17.76
C TYR A 205 -11.06 -21.44 -16.42
N THR A 206 -11.41 -20.63 -15.42
CA THR A 206 -10.87 -20.74 -14.04
C THR A 206 -11.80 -21.56 -13.13
N ILE A 207 -12.89 -22.11 -13.68
CA ILE A 207 -13.81 -23.06 -13.04
C ILE A 207 -13.27 -24.48 -13.19
#